data_AF-A0A6J6UCQ6-F1
#
_entry.id   AF-A0A6J6UCQ6-F1
#
_cell.length_a   1.000
_cell.length_b   1.000
_cell.length_c   1.000
_cell.angle_alpha   90.00
_cell.angle_beta   90.00
_cell.angle_gamma   90.00
#
_symmetry.space_group_name_H-M   'P 1'
#
loop_
_entity.id
_entity.type
_entity.pdbx_description
1 polymer ?
#
loop_
_entity_poly.entity_id
_entity_poly.type
_entity_poly.pdbx_seq_one_letter_code
_entity_poly.pdbx_strand_id
1 'polypeptide(L)'
;MESWFIGMISNGIIAIAYLLICMAIVVPLARSGQLRTNPLGAATASIFFSCAVHHGIHAIHMLLPSFDIDTERGLAMRAAWHWPLSIWDVVGAVVALYYWSLRRNYSSLMEGAQLFQDLRQREQQALELNDTVLQGLVVAKMALDLDDTKRAHDSLSVSIDSASRIITDLLGSSATLDLVRSTPAALAVQDGAGRSGGTATATAVDVPTAPAPTSEDGPVAAPPEDPHPHSHTKDAERS
;
A
#
# COMPACT_ATOMS: atom_id res chain seq x y z
N MET A 1 11.60 43.07 11.07
CA MET A 1 12.16 42.27 9.97
C MET A 1 11.36 42.63 8.73
N GLU A 2 12.03 42.98 7.63
CA GLU A 2 11.37 43.40 6.40
C GLU A 2 10.48 42.26 5.85
N SER A 3 9.26 42.58 5.41
CA SER A 3 8.27 41.58 4.97
C SER A 3 8.78 40.74 3.79
N TRP A 4 9.49 41.36 2.85
CA TRP A 4 10.09 40.67 1.70
C TRP A 4 11.14 39.63 2.14
N PHE A 5 11.87 39.87 3.22
CA PHE A 5 12.90 38.94 3.70
C PHE A 5 12.26 37.68 4.30
N ILE A 6 11.16 37.85 5.03
CA ILE A 6 10.34 36.73 5.55
C ILE A 6 9.74 35.94 4.38
N GLY A 7 9.19 36.63 3.38
CA GLY A 7 8.63 36.02 2.17
C GLY A 7 9.67 35.21 1.40
N MET A 8 10.88 35.76 1.20
CA MET A 8 12.01 35.09 0.54
C MET A 8 12.38 33.78 1.25
N ILE A 9 12.60 33.81 2.57
CA ILE A 9 12.98 32.61 3.33
C ILE A 9 11.86 31.56 3.27
N SER A 10 10.61 31.98 3.48
CA SER A 10 9.47 31.09 3.51
C SER A 10 9.23 30.42 2.15
N ASN A 11 9.31 31.18 1.05
CA ASN A 11 9.25 30.64 -0.31
C ASN A 11 10.42 29.68 -0.59
N GLY A 12 11.62 29.97 -0.11
CA GLY A 12 12.77 29.06 -0.22
C GLY A 12 12.53 27.73 0.51
N ILE A 13 11.95 27.78 1.71
CA ILE A 13 11.56 26.58 2.48
C ILE A 13 10.50 25.78 1.72
N ILE A 14 9.46 26.43 1.20
CA ILE A 14 8.41 25.77 0.40
C ILE A 14 9.01 25.08 -0.82
N ALA A 15 9.89 25.78 -1.56
CA ALA A 15 10.54 25.25 -2.75
C ALA A 15 11.33 23.98 -2.43
N ILE A 16 12.14 23.99 -1.37
CA ILE A 16 12.92 22.82 -0.94
C ILE A 16 11.99 21.68 -0.50
N ALA A 17 10.98 21.97 0.34
CA ALA A 17 10.04 20.95 0.82
C ALA A 17 9.28 20.29 -0.34
N TYR A 18 8.79 21.07 -1.30
CA TYR A 18 8.07 20.55 -2.47
C TYR A 18 8.98 19.75 -3.42
N LEU A 19 10.26 20.15 -3.59
CA LEU A 19 11.23 19.32 -4.32
C LEU A 19 11.46 17.98 -3.63
N LEU A 20 11.60 17.97 -2.31
CA LEU A 20 11.79 16.74 -1.54
C LEU A 20 10.56 15.82 -1.64
N ILE A 21 9.35 16.37 -1.55
CA ILE A 21 8.09 15.64 -1.76
C ILE A 21 8.04 15.05 -3.17
N CYS A 22 8.36 15.85 -4.19
CA CYS A 22 8.42 15.41 -5.57
C CYS A 22 9.38 14.22 -5.72
N MET A 23 10.59 14.31 -5.18
CA MET A 23 11.57 13.22 -5.21
C MET A 23 11.07 11.96 -4.47
N ALA A 24 10.41 12.11 -3.33
CA ALA A 24 9.81 11.00 -2.59
C ALA A 24 8.65 10.31 -3.34
N ILE A 25 8.04 10.98 -4.33
CA ILE A 25 7.05 10.37 -5.24
C ILE A 25 7.76 9.73 -6.44
N VAL A 26 8.67 10.45 -7.08
CA VAL A 26 9.30 10.04 -8.35
C VAL A 26 10.25 8.87 -8.14
N VAL A 27 11.06 8.86 -7.08
CA VAL A 27 12.10 7.83 -6.89
C VAL A 27 11.51 6.42 -6.79
N PRO A 28 10.50 6.14 -5.95
CA PRO A 28 9.87 4.81 -5.92
C PRO A 28 9.20 4.45 -7.25
N LEU A 29 8.53 5.41 -7.88
CA LEU A 29 7.79 5.19 -9.12
C LEU A 29 8.71 4.93 -10.33
N ALA A 30 9.87 5.57 -10.35
CA ALA A 30 10.93 5.34 -11.33
C ALA A 30 11.59 3.97 -11.10
N ARG A 31 11.92 3.64 -9.85
CA ARG A 31 12.52 2.35 -9.48
C ARG A 31 11.60 1.16 -9.79
N SER A 32 10.28 1.33 -9.67
CA SER A 32 9.30 0.29 -10.04
C SER A 32 8.90 0.30 -11.52
N GLY A 33 9.43 1.21 -12.34
CA GLY A 33 9.06 1.35 -13.76
C GLY A 33 7.63 1.84 -13.99
N GLN A 34 6.96 2.37 -12.97
CA GLN A 34 5.53 2.71 -12.99
C GLN A 34 5.22 4.16 -13.40
N LEU A 35 6.22 4.96 -13.78
CA LEU A 35 6.01 6.38 -14.12
C LEU A 35 4.95 6.64 -15.20
N ARG A 36 4.81 5.71 -16.17
CA ARG A 36 3.82 5.83 -17.26
C ARG A 36 2.52 5.09 -16.98
N THR A 37 2.57 4.04 -16.17
CA THR A 37 1.42 3.19 -15.87
C THR A 37 0.62 3.68 -14.66
N ASN A 38 1.21 4.55 -13.83
CA ASN A 38 0.55 5.21 -12.72
C ASN A 38 0.44 6.74 -12.99
N PRO A 39 -0.55 7.16 -13.80
CA PRO A 39 -0.71 8.57 -14.17
C PRO A 39 -1.02 9.47 -12.97
N LEU A 40 -1.65 8.92 -11.92
CA LEU A 40 -1.99 9.67 -10.70
C LEU A 40 -0.73 10.09 -9.94
N GLY A 41 0.22 9.16 -9.75
CA GLY A 41 1.49 9.45 -9.10
C GLY A 41 2.34 10.43 -9.89
N ALA A 42 2.41 10.26 -11.21
CA ALA A 42 3.13 11.16 -12.11
C ALA A 42 2.55 12.59 -12.08
N ALA A 43 1.22 12.73 -12.20
CA ALA A 43 0.56 14.04 -12.14
C ALA A 43 0.80 14.75 -10.80
N THR A 44 0.73 14.02 -9.69
CA THR A 44 1.00 14.57 -8.34
C THR A 44 2.45 15.07 -8.24
N ALA A 45 3.42 14.31 -8.74
CA ALA A 45 4.82 14.74 -8.78
C ALA A 45 5.00 16.01 -9.63
N SER A 46 4.33 16.10 -10.79
CA SER A 46 4.39 17.28 -11.65
C SER A 46 3.83 18.55 -10.99
N ILE A 47 2.75 18.43 -10.21
CA ILE A 47 2.19 19.54 -9.45
C ILE A 47 3.20 20.05 -8.41
N PHE A 48 3.76 19.15 -7.59
CA PHE A 48 4.75 19.56 -6.60
C PHE A 48 6.00 20.16 -7.24
N PHE A 49 6.44 19.60 -8.37
CA PHE A 49 7.58 20.14 -9.11
C PHE A 49 7.32 21.57 -9.62
N SER A 50 6.18 21.81 -10.27
CA SER A 50 5.87 23.15 -10.81
C SER A 50 5.71 24.18 -9.70
N CYS A 51 5.07 23.80 -8.58
CA CYS A 51 4.99 24.66 -7.40
C CYS A 51 6.37 24.95 -6.81
N ALA A 52 7.25 23.95 -6.71
CA ALA A 52 8.59 24.15 -6.19
C ALA A 52 9.41 25.15 -7.03
N VAL A 53 9.33 25.03 -8.36
CA VAL A 53 9.97 25.96 -9.28
C VAL A 53 9.39 27.37 -9.10
N HIS A 54 8.07 27.51 -9.02
CA HIS A 54 7.41 28.79 -8.81
C HIS A 54 7.87 29.50 -7.53
N HIS A 55 7.82 28.82 -6.38
CA HIS A 55 8.29 29.37 -5.11
C HIS A 55 9.81 29.60 -5.09
N GLY A 56 10.58 28.74 -5.75
CA GLY A 56 12.02 28.91 -5.91
C GLY A 56 12.39 30.16 -6.71
N ILE A 57 11.68 30.42 -7.82
CA ILE A 57 11.83 31.64 -8.62
C ILE A 57 11.52 32.86 -7.77
N HIS A 58 10.47 32.86 -6.95
CA HIS A 58 10.18 33.97 -6.05
C HIS A 58 11.32 34.22 -5.05
N ALA A 59 11.82 33.17 -4.40
CA ALA A 59 12.93 33.30 -3.46
C ALA A 59 14.18 33.86 -4.16
N ILE A 60 14.50 33.37 -5.37
CA ILE A 60 15.67 33.81 -6.14
C ILE A 60 15.50 35.26 -6.62
N HIS A 61 14.37 35.64 -7.21
CA HIS A 61 14.13 37.00 -7.68
C HIS A 61 14.22 38.04 -6.55
N MET A 62 13.78 37.68 -5.34
CA MET A 62 13.99 38.53 -4.18
C MET A 62 15.45 38.57 -3.72
N LEU A 63 16.26 37.55 -3.99
CA LEU A 63 17.65 37.49 -3.57
C LEU A 63 18.61 38.20 -4.54
N LEU A 64 18.36 38.11 -5.85
CA LEU A 64 19.23 38.62 -6.93
C LEU A 64 19.68 40.09 -6.77
N PRO A 65 18.84 41.06 -6.34
CA PRO A 65 19.28 42.45 -6.15
C PRO A 65 20.39 42.61 -5.10
N SER A 66 20.57 41.65 -4.19
CA SER A 66 21.68 41.66 -3.23
C SER A 66 23.04 41.40 -3.88
N PHE A 67 23.05 40.90 -5.12
CA PHE A 67 24.24 40.64 -5.93
C PHE A 67 24.37 41.60 -7.13
N ASP A 68 23.55 42.66 -7.16
CA ASP A 68 23.47 43.60 -8.28
C ASP A 68 23.06 42.96 -9.63
N ILE A 69 22.27 41.89 -9.56
CA ILE A 69 21.70 41.18 -10.71
C ILE A 69 20.19 41.44 -10.75
N ASP A 70 19.66 41.75 -11.93
CA ASP A 70 18.22 41.98 -12.17
C ASP A 70 17.58 42.95 -11.15
N THR A 71 18.34 44.00 -10.80
CA THR A 71 18.09 44.88 -9.66
C THR A 71 16.73 45.57 -9.74
N GLU A 72 16.31 46.02 -10.92
CA GLU A 72 15.02 46.70 -11.11
C GLU A 72 13.83 45.79 -10.78
N ARG A 73 13.78 44.59 -11.37
CA ARG A 73 12.65 43.65 -11.19
C ARG A 73 12.63 43.08 -9.78
N GLY A 74 13.78 42.71 -9.23
CA GLY A 74 13.86 42.17 -7.88
C GLY A 74 13.52 43.21 -6.80
N LEU A 75 13.94 44.48 -6.96
CA LEU A 75 13.54 45.56 -6.05
C LEU A 75 12.04 45.88 -6.15
N ALA A 76 11.48 45.91 -7.36
CA ALA A 76 10.04 46.06 -7.55
C ALA A 76 9.25 44.94 -6.86
N MET A 77 9.75 43.71 -6.94
CA MET A 77 9.14 42.56 -6.27
C MET A 77 9.27 42.62 -4.74
N ARG A 78 10.43 43.03 -4.20
CA ARG A 78 10.58 43.27 -2.75
C ARG A 78 9.61 44.34 -2.25
N ALA A 79 9.43 45.42 -3.01
CA ALA A 79 8.50 46.51 -2.67
C ALA A 79 7.04 46.05 -2.71
N ALA A 80 6.68 45.14 -3.61
CA ALA A 80 5.35 44.56 -3.70
C ALA A 80 5.05 43.52 -2.59
N TRP A 81 6.07 42.96 -1.94
CA TRP A 81 5.91 41.88 -0.95
C TRP A 81 5.66 42.41 0.47
N HIS A 82 4.41 42.74 0.74
CA HIS A 82 3.95 43.28 2.01
C HIS A 82 3.49 42.16 2.97
N TRP A 83 3.26 42.53 4.23
CA TRP A 83 3.01 41.59 5.34
C TRP A 83 1.93 40.50 5.11
N PRO A 84 0.81 40.74 4.38
CA PRO A 84 -0.20 39.71 4.11
C PRO A 84 0.30 38.59 3.17
N LEU A 85 1.21 38.88 2.24
CA LEU A 85 1.83 37.83 1.43
C LEU A 85 2.80 37.01 2.28
N SER A 86 3.65 37.69 3.06
CA SER A 86 4.64 37.02 3.89
C SER A 86 4.01 36.11 4.95
N ILE A 87 2.88 36.48 5.54
CA ILE A 87 2.19 35.61 6.50
C ILE A 87 1.63 34.36 5.83
N TRP A 88 1.12 34.48 4.60
CA TRP A 88 0.66 33.32 3.84
C TRP A 88 1.82 32.42 3.41
N ASP A 89 2.98 33.00 3.08
CA ASP A 89 4.19 32.22 2.80
C ASP A 89 4.65 31.43 4.04
N VAL A 90 4.56 32.03 5.24
CA VAL A 90 4.88 31.34 6.49
C VAL A 90 3.91 30.19 6.74
N VAL A 91 2.61 30.41 6.57
CA VAL A 91 1.60 29.34 6.68
C VAL A 91 1.89 28.23 5.66
N GLY A 92 2.17 28.59 4.41
CA GLY A 92 2.54 27.65 3.36
C GLY A 92 3.79 26.84 3.71
N ALA A 93 4.83 27.49 4.25
CA ALA A 93 6.05 26.82 4.68
C ALA A 93 5.80 25.83 5.82
N VAL A 94 4.98 26.20 6.82
CA VAL A 94 4.59 25.31 7.92
C VAL A 94 3.81 24.10 7.39
N VAL A 95 2.84 24.31 6.51
CA VAL A 95 2.05 23.23 5.91
C VAL A 95 2.93 22.30 5.07
N ALA A 96 3.84 22.86 4.26
CA ALA A 96 4.76 22.10 3.43
C ALA A 96 5.70 21.23 4.28
N LEU A 97 6.25 21.78 5.36
CA LEU A 97 7.10 21.03 6.29
C LEU A 97 6.32 19.96 7.06
N TYR A 98 5.10 20.27 7.52
CA TYR A 98 4.22 19.32 8.18
C TYR A 98 3.88 18.14 7.26
N TYR A 99 3.46 18.43 6.02
CA TYR A 99 3.19 17.39 5.03
C TYR A 99 4.44 16.59 4.68
N TRP A 100 5.60 17.24 4.51
CA TRP A 100 6.86 16.54 4.26
C TRP A 100 7.23 15.60 5.41
N SER A 101 7.06 16.04 6.65
CA SER A 101 7.27 15.20 7.84
C SER A 101 6.33 14.00 7.85
N LEU A 102 5.04 14.22 7.56
CA LEU A 102 4.06 13.15 7.45
C LEU A 102 4.46 12.16 6.34
N ARG A 103 4.82 12.67 5.17
CA ARG A 103 5.24 11.84 4.04
C ARG A 103 6.47 11.00 4.38
N ARG A 104 7.46 11.57 5.06
CA ARG A 104 8.68 10.84 5.47
C ARG A 104 8.37 9.74 6.49
N ASN A 105 7.55 10.03 7.50
CA ASN A 105 7.25 9.11 8.59
C ASN A 105 6.27 8.01 8.22
N TYR A 106 5.33 8.28 7.29
CA TYR A 106 4.37 7.29 6.82
C TYR A 106 4.85 6.53 5.57
N SER A 107 5.77 7.08 4.78
CA SER A 107 6.40 6.33 3.69
C SER A 107 7.21 5.13 4.23
N SER A 108 7.84 5.24 5.40
CA SER A 108 8.45 4.09 6.07
C SER A 108 7.43 3.07 6.57
N LEU A 109 6.18 3.48 6.82
CA LEU A 109 5.08 2.55 7.12
C LEU A 109 4.50 1.91 5.86
N MET A 110 4.54 2.59 4.71
CA MET A 110 4.16 2.05 3.40
C MET A 110 5.18 1.03 2.86
N GLU A 111 6.40 1.00 3.37
CA GLU A 111 7.31 -0.15 3.24
C GLU A 111 6.67 -1.42 3.85
N GLY A 112 5.83 -1.25 4.88
CA GLY A 112 4.93 -2.30 5.38
C GLY A 112 3.81 -2.70 4.41
N ALA A 113 3.43 -1.86 3.45
CA ALA A 113 2.48 -2.24 2.39
C ALA A 113 3.13 -3.17 1.34
N GLN A 114 4.45 -3.08 1.13
CA GLN A 114 5.18 -4.12 0.39
C GLN A 114 5.21 -5.44 1.17
N LEU A 115 5.28 -5.40 2.50
CA LEU A 115 5.12 -6.58 3.35
C LEU A 115 3.70 -7.16 3.25
N PHE A 116 2.66 -6.34 3.08
CA PHE A 116 1.30 -6.82 2.76
C PHE A 116 1.18 -7.44 1.36
N GLN A 117 1.90 -6.92 0.37
CA GLN A 117 1.98 -7.54 -0.95
C GLN A 117 2.68 -8.90 -0.88
N ASP A 118 3.77 -9.00 -0.10
CA ASP A 118 4.45 -10.27 0.20
C ASP A 118 3.52 -11.25 0.94
N LEU A 119 2.75 -10.79 1.93
CA LEU A 119 1.76 -11.63 2.62
C LEU A 119 0.65 -12.13 1.69
N ARG A 120 0.09 -11.28 0.81
CA ARG A 120 -0.89 -11.72 -0.20
C ARG A 120 -0.29 -12.70 -1.20
N GLN A 121 0.96 -12.49 -1.60
CA GLN A 121 1.65 -13.39 -2.52
C GLN A 121 1.86 -14.77 -1.88
N ARG A 122 2.24 -14.82 -0.60
CA ARG A 122 2.32 -16.06 0.19
C ARG A 122 0.95 -16.73 0.35
N GLU A 123 -0.11 -15.97 0.58
CA GLU A 123 -1.48 -16.50 0.69
C GLU A 123 -1.95 -17.11 -0.64
N GLN A 124 -1.71 -16.43 -1.76
CA GLN A 124 -2.02 -16.95 -3.09
C GLN A 124 -1.24 -18.23 -3.40
N GLN A 125 0.05 -18.29 -3.05
CA GLN A 125 0.86 -19.51 -3.19
C GLN A 125 0.36 -20.66 -2.30
N ALA A 126 -0.10 -20.37 -1.08
CA ALA A 126 -0.67 -21.40 -0.21
C ALA A 126 -2.00 -21.98 -0.75
N LEU A 127 -2.81 -21.14 -1.40
CA LEU A 127 -4.03 -21.58 -2.07
C LEU A 127 -3.73 -22.44 -3.32
N GLU A 128 -2.73 -22.05 -4.11
CA GLU A 128 -2.29 -22.83 -5.28
C GLU A 128 -1.72 -24.21 -4.88
N LEU A 129 -1.01 -24.27 -3.75
CA LEU A 129 -0.53 -25.51 -3.15
C LEU A 129 -1.69 -26.41 -2.70
N ASN A 130 -2.71 -25.83 -2.07
CA ASN A 130 -3.87 -26.58 -1.61
C ASN A 130 -4.63 -27.21 -2.79
N ASP A 131 -4.87 -26.46 -3.87
CA ASP A 131 -5.61 -26.93 -5.03
C ASP A 131 -4.84 -28.03 -5.80
N THR A 132 -3.58 -27.79 -6.12
CA THR A 132 -2.75 -28.74 -6.88
C THR A 132 -2.54 -30.07 -6.14
N VAL A 133 -2.29 -30.00 -4.83
CA VAL A 133 -2.07 -31.20 -4.00
C VAL A 133 -3.38 -31.91 -3.67
N LEU A 134 -4.46 -31.19 -3.33
CA LEU A 134 -5.76 -31.82 -3.07
C LEU A 134 -6.32 -32.48 -4.32
N GLN A 135 -6.24 -31.83 -5.47
CA GLN A 135 -6.75 -32.39 -6.72
C GLN A 135 -6.02 -33.70 -7.06
N GLY A 136 -4.69 -33.73 -6.93
CA GLY A 136 -3.91 -34.94 -7.16
C GLY A 136 -4.16 -36.05 -6.14
N LEU A 137 -4.41 -35.72 -4.87
CA LEU A 137 -4.83 -36.66 -3.83
C LEU A 137 -6.25 -37.22 -4.07
N VAL A 138 -7.18 -36.39 -4.54
CA VAL A 138 -8.55 -36.82 -4.90
C VAL A 138 -8.52 -37.78 -6.08
N VAL A 139 -7.71 -37.49 -7.11
CA VAL A 139 -7.51 -38.38 -8.26
C VAL A 139 -6.86 -39.70 -7.84
N ALA A 140 -5.85 -39.65 -6.97
CA ALA A 140 -5.21 -40.86 -6.45
C ALA A 140 -6.20 -41.71 -5.63
N LYS A 141 -7.02 -41.08 -4.79
CA LYS A 141 -8.08 -41.77 -4.05
C LYS A 141 -9.11 -42.40 -4.98
N MET A 142 -9.59 -41.67 -5.98
CA MET A 142 -10.58 -42.19 -6.94
C MET A 142 -10.02 -43.36 -7.76
N ALA A 143 -8.73 -43.33 -8.11
CA ALA A 143 -8.05 -44.44 -8.79
C ALA A 143 -7.91 -45.67 -7.88
N LEU A 144 -7.62 -45.49 -6.58
CA LEU A 144 -7.65 -46.57 -5.59
C LEU A 144 -9.06 -47.16 -5.42
N ASP A 145 -10.09 -46.32 -5.38
CA ASP A 145 -11.49 -46.76 -5.28
C ASP A 145 -11.92 -47.61 -6.51
N LEU A 146 -11.21 -47.48 -7.64
CA LEU A 146 -11.40 -48.23 -8.89
C LEU A 146 -10.41 -49.41 -9.06
N ASP A 147 -9.59 -49.71 -8.05
CA ASP A 147 -8.51 -50.72 -8.07
C ASP A 147 -7.40 -50.44 -9.13
N ASP A 148 -7.36 -49.23 -9.69
CA ASP A 148 -6.32 -48.77 -10.62
C ASP A 148 -5.10 -48.24 -9.83
N THR A 149 -4.43 -49.19 -9.17
CA THR A 149 -3.26 -48.93 -8.31
C THR A 149 -2.12 -48.21 -9.04
N LYS A 150 -1.94 -48.49 -10.34
CA LYS A 150 -0.93 -47.82 -11.16
C LYS A 150 -1.22 -46.33 -11.29
N ARG A 151 -2.45 -45.97 -11.66
CA ARG A 151 -2.86 -44.57 -11.80
C ARG A 151 -2.88 -43.82 -10.48
N ALA A 152 -3.18 -44.50 -9.38
CA ALA A 152 -3.09 -43.94 -8.04
C ALA A 152 -1.65 -43.57 -7.67
N HIS A 153 -0.70 -44.48 -7.90
CA HIS A 153 0.72 -44.24 -7.63
C HIS A 153 1.28 -43.11 -8.49
N ASP A 154 0.93 -43.08 -9.78
CA ASP A 154 1.37 -42.01 -10.70
C ASP A 154 0.84 -40.64 -10.24
N SER A 155 -0.43 -40.55 -9.87
CA SER A 155 -1.05 -39.29 -9.40
C SER A 155 -0.49 -38.82 -8.07
N LEU A 156 -0.17 -39.75 -7.16
CA LEU A 156 0.45 -39.44 -5.88
C LEU A 156 1.90 -38.95 -6.06
N SER A 157 2.68 -39.59 -6.94
CA SER A 157 4.05 -39.17 -7.25
C SER A 157 4.08 -37.75 -7.83
N VAL A 158 3.17 -37.44 -8.76
CA VAL A 158 3.04 -36.09 -9.34
C VAL A 158 2.69 -35.06 -8.26
N SER A 159 1.79 -35.40 -7.34
CA SER A 159 1.38 -34.50 -6.25
C SER A 159 2.53 -34.23 -5.27
N ILE A 160 3.30 -35.27 -4.91
CA ILE A 160 4.46 -35.18 -4.02
C ILE A 160 5.59 -34.39 -4.67
N ASP A 161 5.87 -34.62 -5.96
CA ASP A 161 6.90 -33.89 -6.71
C ASP A 161 6.55 -32.41 -6.85
N SER A 162 5.27 -32.10 -7.12
CA SER A 162 4.77 -30.73 -7.18
C SER A 162 4.90 -30.02 -5.82
N ALA A 163 4.44 -30.67 -4.74
CA ALA A 163 4.59 -30.16 -3.38
C ALA A 163 6.07 -29.92 -3.01
N SER A 164 6.96 -30.87 -3.35
CA SER A 164 8.40 -30.76 -3.06
C SER A 164 9.05 -29.60 -3.82
N ARG A 165 8.68 -29.37 -5.08
CA ARG A 165 9.19 -28.28 -5.91
C ARG A 165 8.75 -26.91 -5.37
N ILE A 166 7.47 -26.77 -5.01
CA ILE A 166 6.93 -25.53 -4.44
C ILE A 166 7.54 -25.23 -3.07
N ILE A 167 7.66 -26.25 -2.19
CA ILE A 167 8.33 -26.09 -0.89
C ILE A 167 9.80 -25.69 -1.05
N THR A 168 10.50 -26.28 -2.03
CA THR A 168 11.90 -25.91 -2.33
C THR A 168 12.00 -24.46 -2.81
N ASP A 169 11.04 -23.99 -3.59
CA ASP A 169 10.98 -22.59 -4.06
C ASP A 169 10.69 -21.60 -2.90
N LEU A 170 9.78 -21.99 -2.00
CA LEU A 170 9.45 -21.23 -0.78
C LEU A 170 10.60 -21.20 0.24
N LEU A 171 11.38 -22.28 0.36
CA LEU A 171 12.52 -22.37 1.27
C LEU A 171 13.80 -21.80 0.65
N GLY A 172 13.99 -21.89 -0.66
CA GLY A 172 15.11 -21.29 -1.39
C GLY A 172 15.09 -19.76 -1.36
N SER A 173 13.90 -19.16 -1.25
CA SER A 173 13.72 -17.72 -0.99
C SER A 173 13.85 -17.34 0.49
N SER A 174 13.77 -18.30 1.42
CA SER A 174 13.79 -18.09 2.89
C SER A 174 14.97 -18.80 3.60
N ALA A 175 16.06 -19.11 2.88
CA ALA A 175 17.16 -19.98 3.34
C ALA A 175 18.08 -19.40 4.44
N THR A 176 17.50 -18.80 5.48
CA THR A 176 18.15 -18.45 6.75
C THR A 176 17.32 -18.85 7.98
N LEU A 177 16.33 -19.74 7.85
CA LEU A 177 15.62 -20.28 9.01
C LEU A 177 15.74 -21.81 9.07
N ASP A 178 16.45 -22.23 10.12
CA ASP A 178 16.68 -23.59 10.60
C ASP A 178 15.35 -24.29 10.97
N LEU A 179 14.66 -24.84 9.97
CA LEU A 179 13.42 -25.61 10.13
C LEU A 179 13.60 -27.09 9.74
N VAL A 180 14.70 -27.71 10.14
CA VAL A 180 14.84 -29.16 10.04
C VAL A 180 14.21 -29.82 11.26
N ARG A 181 13.08 -30.53 11.07
CA ARG A 181 12.55 -31.44 12.11
C ARG A 181 13.54 -32.58 12.35
N SER A 182 13.92 -32.78 13.60
CA SER A 182 14.89 -33.80 14.03
C SER A 182 14.30 -35.21 14.19
N THR A 183 12.98 -35.36 14.00
CA THR A 183 12.26 -36.62 14.24
C THR A 183 11.30 -36.95 13.09
N PRO A 184 11.37 -38.15 12.52
CA PRO A 184 10.46 -38.59 11.45
C PRO A 184 9.02 -38.74 11.97
N ALA A 185 8.04 -38.48 11.10
CA ALA A 185 6.63 -38.68 11.42
C ALA A 185 6.34 -40.18 11.58
N ALA A 186 5.87 -40.58 12.76
CA ALA A 186 5.49 -41.97 13.03
C ALA A 186 4.19 -42.29 12.26
N LEU A 187 4.29 -43.17 11.27
CA LEU A 187 3.14 -43.81 10.65
C LEU A 187 2.70 -44.95 11.57
N ALA A 188 1.63 -44.72 12.34
CA ALA A 188 0.94 -45.79 13.03
C ALA A 188 0.17 -46.61 11.99
N VAL A 189 0.83 -47.64 11.45
CA VAL A 189 0.14 -48.71 10.71
C VAL A 189 -0.72 -49.44 11.74
N GLN A 190 -2.04 -49.21 11.70
CA GLN A 190 -2.99 -50.05 12.42
C GLN A 190 -3.16 -51.35 11.63
N ASP A 191 -2.30 -52.31 11.92
CA ASP A 191 -2.58 -53.71 11.60
C ASP A 191 -3.75 -54.17 12.47
N GLY A 192 -4.86 -54.50 11.81
CA GLY A 192 -6.02 -55.07 12.45
C GLY A 192 -5.72 -56.48 12.95
N ALA A 193 -5.57 -56.64 14.27
CA ALA A 193 -5.89 -57.89 14.97
C ALA A 193 -6.02 -57.67 16.49
N GLY A 194 -7.24 -57.84 17.02
CA GLY A 194 -7.41 -58.39 18.38
C GLY A 194 -7.75 -57.44 19.53
N ARG A 195 -9.06 -57.23 19.74
CA ARG A 195 -9.79 -57.25 21.02
C ARG A 195 -9.11 -56.72 22.32
N SER A 196 -9.79 -55.69 22.86
CA SER A 196 -10.26 -55.52 24.25
C SER A 196 -9.41 -54.72 25.25
N GLY A 197 -10.11 -53.87 26.01
CA GLY A 197 -9.65 -53.10 27.18
C GLY A 197 -9.48 -51.61 26.84
N GLY A 198 -10.48 -50.74 27.02
CA GLY A 198 -10.76 -50.11 28.31
C GLY A 198 -9.54 -49.27 28.73
N THR A 199 -9.49 -47.95 28.58
CA THR A 199 -10.24 -46.97 29.37
C THR A 199 -10.02 -45.58 28.72
N ALA A 200 -11.09 -44.89 28.36
CA ALA A 200 -11.02 -43.54 27.81
C ALA A 200 -10.96 -42.51 28.95
N THR A 201 -9.85 -41.82 29.10
CA THR A 201 -9.78 -40.53 29.82
C THR A 201 -9.81 -39.42 28.78
N ALA A 202 -11.00 -38.89 28.52
CA ALA A 202 -11.21 -37.72 27.69
C ALA A 202 -10.86 -36.46 28.51
N THR A 203 -9.70 -35.86 28.24
CA THR A 203 -9.45 -34.46 28.58
C THR A 203 -10.25 -33.58 27.61
N ALA A 204 -11.34 -32.99 28.13
CA ALA A 204 -12.15 -32.02 27.44
C ALA A 204 -11.31 -30.78 27.11
N VAL A 205 -11.24 -30.43 25.82
CA VAL A 205 -10.76 -29.13 25.35
C VAL A 205 -11.96 -28.19 25.37
N ASP A 206 -11.84 -27.16 26.18
CA ASP A 206 -12.80 -26.06 26.34
C ASP A 206 -12.87 -25.24 25.03
N VAL A 207 -14.05 -25.18 24.42
CA VAL A 207 -14.30 -24.43 23.19
C VAL A 207 -14.85 -23.06 23.59
N PRO A 208 -14.21 -21.93 23.21
CA PRO A 208 -14.76 -20.61 23.50
C PRO A 208 -16.06 -20.41 22.72
N THR A 209 -17.14 -20.15 23.44
CA THR A 209 -18.46 -19.86 22.87
C THR A 209 -18.44 -18.46 22.24
N ALA A 210 -18.86 -18.35 20.98
CA ALA A 210 -19.00 -17.08 20.28
C ALA A 210 -20.04 -16.17 20.96
N PRO A 211 -19.83 -14.84 21.04
CA PRO A 211 -20.83 -13.93 21.57
C PRO A 211 -22.00 -13.75 20.60
N ALA A 212 -23.21 -13.69 21.17
CA ALA A 212 -24.47 -13.46 20.46
C ALA A 212 -24.54 -12.06 19.79
N PRO A 213 -25.30 -11.90 18.70
CA PRO A 213 -25.48 -10.61 18.05
C PRO A 213 -26.36 -9.69 18.92
N THR A 214 -25.82 -8.55 19.33
CA THR A 214 -26.57 -7.46 19.93
C THR A 214 -27.32 -6.71 18.83
N SER A 215 -28.63 -6.86 18.82
CA SER A 215 -29.58 -5.97 18.16
C SER A 215 -29.83 -4.75 19.04
N GLU A 216 -29.34 -3.56 18.67
CA GLU A 216 -29.92 -2.28 19.12
C GLU A 216 -29.80 -1.21 18.03
N ASP A 217 -30.94 -0.56 17.82
CA ASP A 217 -31.28 0.40 16.79
C ASP A 217 -30.51 1.72 16.91
N GLY A 218 -29.90 2.15 15.80
CA GLY A 218 -29.47 3.54 15.59
C GLY A 218 -30.51 4.31 14.77
N PRO A 219 -30.73 5.61 15.02
CA PRO A 219 -31.79 6.37 14.37
C PRO A 219 -31.54 6.53 12.87
N VAL A 220 -32.59 6.25 12.10
CA VAL A 220 -32.67 6.45 10.63
C VAL A 220 -32.37 7.91 10.30
N ALA A 221 -31.24 8.14 9.64
CA ALA A 221 -30.95 9.43 9.03
C ALA A 221 -31.93 9.68 7.86
N ALA A 222 -32.60 10.83 7.91
CA ALA A 222 -33.50 11.29 6.87
C ALA A 222 -32.77 11.44 5.52
N PRO A 223 -33.42 11.13 4.39
CA PRO A 223 -32.84 11.30 3.06
C PRO A 223 -32.61 12.79 2.74
N PRO A 224 -31.55 13.13 1.98
CA PRO A 224 -31.33 14.50 1.53
C PRO A 224 -32.42 14.92 0.53
N GLU A 225 -32.97 16.12 0.74
CA GLU A 225 -33.92 16.77 -0.16
C GLU A 225 -33.26 17.06 -1.53
N ASP A 226 -33.95 16.67 -2.60
CA ASP A 226 -33.63 17.00 -3.99
C ASP A 226 -33.69 18.51 -4.22
N PRO A 227 -32.63 19.17 -4.72
CA PRO A 227 -32.77 20.48 -5.33
C PRO A 227 -33.37 20.32 -6.73
N HIS A 228 -34.61 20.78 -6.87
CA HIS A 228 -35.34 20.94 -8.12
C HIS A 228 -34.47 21.53 -9.27
N PRO A 229 -34.67 21.07 -10.51
CA PRO A 229 -33.98 21.60 -11.68
C PRO A 229 -34.59 22.95 -12.10
N HIS A 230 -33.83 24.03 -12.01
CA HIS A 230 -34.16 25.26 -12.71
C HIS A 230 -33.90 25.09 -14.20
N SER A 231 -34.96 24.74 -14.92
CA SER A 231 -35.12 25.00 -16.34
C SER A 231 -35.14 26.52 -16.58
N HIS A 232 -34.12 27.06 -17.24
CA HIS A 232 -34.27 28.29 -18.02
C HIS A 232 -34.16 27.95 -19.51
N THR A 233 -35.33 27.98 -20.12
CA THR A 233 -35.59 27.98 -21.54
C THR A 233 -35.00 29.20 -22.23
N LYS A 234 -34.54 28.95 -23.44
CA LYS A 234 -34.33 29.86 -24.57
C LYS A 234 -35.33 31.03 -24.65
N ASP A 235 -34.79 32.23 -24.89
CA ASP A 235 -35.27 33.25 -25.84
C ASP A 235 -33.99 33.67 -26.60
N ALA A 236 -33.77 33.45 -27.90
CA ALA A 236 -34.53 33.82 -29.10
C ALA A 236 -34.59 35.35 -29.33
N GLU A 237 -33.87 35.77 -30.38
CA GLU A 237 -34.12 36.89 -31.29
C GLU A 237 -33.52 38.30 -31.07
N ARG A 238 -32.99 38.81 -32.19
CA ARG A 238 -32.66 40.21 -32.58
C ARG A 238 -31.46 40.82 -31.86
N SER A 239 -30.43 41.34 -32.52
CA SER A 239 -30.34 42.01 -33.82
C SER A 239 -28.89 42.04 -34.31
#